data_AF-A0A2D4PNQ0-F1
#
_entry.id   AF-A0A2D4PNQ0-F1
#
_cell.length_a   1.000
_cell.length_b   1.000
_cell.length_c   1.000
_cell.angle_alpha   90.00
_cell.angle_beta   90.00
_cell.angle_gamma   90.00
#
_symmetry.space_group_name_H-M   'P 1'
#
loop_
_entity.id
_entity.type
_entity.pdbx_description
1 polymer ?
#
loop_
_entity_poly.entity_id
_entity_poly.type
_entity_poly.pdbx_seq_one_letter_code
_entity_poly.pdbx_strand_id
1 'polypeptide(L)'
;DSFTVNTVPFFPIECALNRISLLLIDFLIGRLPAKKKRDIALEKKIERSSFELCGENRKKVEEADAWLRKLVSKEQTENRIVDDLIDLFADVEIKRLNDLQKRLHVAIELNKMESPPFILLSGIPRDVLKAFTEIQNLLKTLKADQERKSKAELAK
;
A
#
# COMPACT_ATOMS: atom_id res chain seq x y z
N ASP A 1 -5.44 -38.05 9.00
CA ASP A 1 -5.66 -37.20 7.82
C ASP A 1 -5.22 -35.77 8.11
N SER A 2 -4.03 -35.40 7.66
CA SER A 2 -3.50 -34.04 7.71
C SER A 2 -3.96 -33.28 6.47
N PHE A 3 -4.86 -32.32 6.63
CA PHE A 3 -5.33 -31.47 5.53
C PHE A 3 -4.45 -30.20 5.45
N THR A 4 -3.52 -30.17 4.52
CA THR A 4 -2.72 -28.98 4.10
C THR A 4 -3.47 -28.20 3.01
N VAL A 5 -3.41 -26.88 2.80
CA VAL A 5 -2.69 -25.71 3.37
C VAL A 5 -3.47 -24.48 2.90
N ASN A 6 -3.66 -23.48 3.75
CA ASN A 6 -4.13 -22.17 3.30
C ASN A 6 -3.12 -21.08 3.71
N THR A 7 -2.56 -20.38 2.72
CA THR A 7 -1.77 -19.17 2.95
C THR A 7 -2.69 -18.01 3.33
N VAL A 8 -2.47 -17.40 4.49
CA VAL A 8 -3.12 -16.13 4.85
C VAL A 8 -2.14 -15.01 4.50
N PRO A 9 -2.40 -14.20 3.46
CA PRO A 9 -1.57 -13.04 3.19
C PRO A 9 -1.72 -12.05 4.36
N PHE A 10 -0.59 -11.69 5.00
CA PHE A 10 -0.51 -10.51 5.83
C PHE A 10 -0.46 -9.30 4.87
N PHE A 11 -1.59 -8.60 4.74
CA PHE A 11 -1.89 -7.40 3.93
C PHE A 11 -1.97 -7.54 2.38
N PRO A 12 -2.90 -6.84 1.69
CA PRO A 12 -3.97 -5.93 2.15
C PRO A 12 -5.37 -6.59 2.19
N ILE A 13 -6.28 -5.95 2.96
CA ILE A 13 -7.71 -6.21 2.99
C ILE A 13 -8.26 -5.83 1.61
N GLU A 14 -8.57 -6.84 0.79
CA GLU A 14 -9.05 -6.71 -0.61
C GLU A 14 -8.15 -5.92 -1.59
N CYS A 15 -7.26 -6.63 -2.29
CA CYS A 15 -6.69 -6.18 -3.58
C CYS A 15 -6.87 -7.23 -4.70
N ALA A 16 -7.86 -8.12 -4.58
CA ALA A 16 -8.06 -9.23 -5.50
C ALA A 16 -9.32 -9.12 -6.39
N LEU A 17 -9.96 -7.94 -6.48
CA LEU A 17 -11.12 -7.73 -7.35
C LEU A 17 -11.01 -6.43 -8.15
N ASN A 18 -10.00 -6.32 -9.05
CA ASN A 18 -10.25 -5.61 -10.32
C ASN A 18 -9.24 -5.82 -11.47
N ARG A 19 -8.28 -6.75 -11.35
CA ARG A 19 -7.27 -6.94 -12.43
C ARG A 19 -7.76 -7.74 -13.63
N ILE A 20 -8.88 -8.46 -13.51
CA ILE A 20 -9.43 -9.29 -14.60
C ILE A 20 -10.21 -8.42 -15.61
N SER A 21 -10.80 -7.29 -15.16
CA SER A 21 -11.62 -6.41 -15.99
C SER A 21 -10.78 -5.61 -17.02
N LEU A 22 -9.59 -5.12 -16.63
CA LEU A 22 -8.74 -4.31 -17.52
C LEU A 22 -8.15 -5.10 -18.70
N LEU A 23 -7.76 -6.36 -18.48
CA LEU A 23 -7.12 -7.19 -19.51
C LEU A 23 -8.04 -7.46 -20.72
N LEU A 24 -9.35 -7.50 -20.50
CA LEU A 24 -10.33 -7.71 -21.56
C LEU A 24 -10.54 -6.46 -22.43
N ILE A 25 -10.40 -5.27 -21.84
CA ILE A 25 -10.58 -3.99 -22.56
C ILE A 25 -9.39 -3.74 -23.50
N ASP A 26 -8.16 -4.04 -23.06
CA ASP A 26 -6.95 -3.88 -23.87
C ASP A 26 -6.90 -4.82 -25.09
N PHE A 27 -7.60 -5.95 -25.04
CA PHE A 27 -7.73 -6.88 -26.16
C PHE A 27 -8.69 -6.37 -27.24
N LEU A 28 -9.71 -5.58 -26.86
CA LEU A 28 -10.73 -5.07 -27.78
C LEU A 28 -10.39 -3.68 -28.34
N ILE A 29 -9.59 -2.88 -27.63
CA ILE A 29 -9.21 -1.54 -28.04
C ILE A 29 -7.73 -1.56 -28.45
N GLY A 30 -7.48 -1.81 -29.74
CA GLY A 30 -6.14 -1.81 -30.33
C GLY A 30 -5.25 -0.69 -29.80
N ARG A 31 -4.09 -1.07 -29.26
CA ARG A 31 -3.08 -0.26 -28.55
C ARG A 31 -3.02 1.21 -28.98
N LEU A 32 -3.42 2.12 -28.09
CA LEU A 32 -2.89 3.50 -28.13
C LEU A 32 -1.50 3.51 -27.45
N PRO A 33 -0.50 4.19 -28.02
CA PRO A 33 0.80 4.31 -27.39
C PRO A 33 0.69 5.21 -26.15
N ALA A 34 0.57 4.57 -24.97
CA ALA A 34 0.68 5.27 -23.70
C ALA A 34 2.11 5.84 -23.59
N LYS A 35 2.22 7.16 -23.41
CA LYS A 35 3.47 7.82 -23.05
C LYS A 35 4.01 7.12 -21.80
N LYS A 36 5.20 6.51 -21.87
CA LYS A 36 5.88 5.92 -20.72
C LYS A 36 6.17 7.02 -19.69
N LYS A 37 5.25 7.27 -18.77
CA LYS A 37 5.61 7.79 -17.46
C LYS A 37 6.42 6.67 -16.79
N ARG A 38 7.59 7.01 -16.26
CA ARG A 38 8.36 6.07 -15.44
C ARG A 38 7.45 5.70 -14.28
N ASP A 39 6.99 4.46 -14.24
CA ASP A 39 6.31 3.90 -13.07
C ASP A 39 7.36 3.85 -11.96
N ILE A 40 7.47 4.92 -11.18
CA ILE A 40 8.22 4.90 -9.93
C ILE A 40 7.35 4.10 -8.94
N ALA A 41 7.38 2.78 -9.11
CA ALA A 41 6.53 1.87 -8.36
C ALA A 41 7.13 1.62 -6.98
N LEU A 42 6.30 1.66 -5.95
CA LEU A 42 6.67 1.20 -4.61
C LEU A 42 6.96 -0.30 -4.66
N GLU A 43 8.03 -0.72 -3.98
CA GLU A 43 8.37 -2.14 -3.86
C GLU A 43 7.30 -2.83 -3.00
N LYS A 44 6.45 -3.66 -3.61
CA LYS A 44 5.43 -4.42 -2.88
C LYS A 44 6.07 -5.63 -2.19
N LYS A 45 6.43 -5.50 -0.92
CA LYS A 45 6.91 -6.63 -0.10
C LYS A 45 5.72 -7.28 0.61
N ILE A 46 5.44 -8.55 0.29
CA ILE A 46 4.44 -9.36 1.01
C ILE A 46 5.22 -10.37 1.86
N GLU A 47 5.32 -10.13 3.16
CA GLU A 47 5.82 -11.15 4.09
C GLU A 47 4.72 -12.19 4.31
N ARG A 48 4.91 -13.38 3.74
CA ARG A 48 3.95 -14.48 3.83
C ARG A 48 4.27 -15.33 5.06
N SER A 49 3.30 -15.43 5.96
CA SER A 49 3.33 -16.39 7.07
C SER A 49 2.36 -17.55 6.77
N SER A 50 2.77 -18.77 7.07
CA SER A 50 1.95 -19.98 6.93
C SER A 50 1.54 -20.51 8.31
N PHE A 51 0.27 -20.88 8.44
CA PHE A 51 -0.26 -21.56 9.63
C PHE A 51 -0.69 -22.96 9.25
N GLU A 52 -0.42 -23.93 10.11
CA GLU A 52 -0.92 -25.30 9.98
C GLU A 52 -2.02 -25.51 11.01
N LEU A 53 -3.20 -25.93 10.55
CA LEU A 53 -4.35 -26.18 11.40
C LEU A 53 -4.70 -27.66 11.36
N CYS A 54 -4.70 -28.30 12.52
CA CYS A 54 -5.12 -29.69 12.68
C CYS A 54 -6.34 -29.75 13.59
N GLY A 55 -7.29 -30.61 13.27
CA GLY A 55 -8.52 -30.77 14.03
C GLY A 55 -9.12 -32.16 13.84
N GLU A 56 -10.01 -32.54 14.74
CA GLU A 56 -10.66 -33.85 14.76
C GLU A 56 -11.44 -34.16 13.47
N ASN A 57 -12.01 -33.14 12.83
CA ASN A 57 -12.68 -33.25 11.55
C ASN A 57 -12.57 -31.96 10.73
N ARG A 58 -12.89 -32.05 9.43
CA ARG A 58 -12.77 -30.94 8.47
C ARG A 58 -13.56 -29.69 8.90
N LYS A 59 -14.78 -29.86 9.42
CA LYS A 59 -15.64 -28.75 9.84
C LYS A 59 -14.97 -27.92 10.95
N LYS A 60 -14.30 -28.58 11.90
CA LYS A 60 -13.56 -27.88 12.97
C LYS A 60 -12.34 -27.11 12.45
N VAL A 61 -11.64 -27.65 11.46
CA VAL A 61 -10.52 -26.95 10.80
C VAL A 61 -11.03 -25.73 10.02
N GLU A 62 -12.13 -25.85 9.29
CA GLU A 62 -12.75 -24.74 8.54
C GLU A 62 -13.26 -23.63 9.48
N GLU A 63 -13.91 -23.99 10.60
CA GLU A 63 -14.34 -23.04 11.63
C GLU A 63 -13.15 -22.27 12.23
N ALA A 64 -12.05 -22.96 12.51
CA ALA A 64 -10.83 -22.37 13.04
C ALA A 64 -10.10 -21.46 12.02
N ASP A 65 -10.03 -21.87 10.76
CA ASP A 65 -9.46 -21.06 9.66
C ASP A 65 -10.25 -19.75 9.49
N ALA A 66 -11.58 -19.83 9.45
CA ALA A 66 -12.45 -18.66 9.35
C ALA A 66 -12.30 -17.72 10.56
N TRP A 67 -12.22 -18.28 11.76
CA TRP A 67 -12.00 -17.51 12.99
C TRP A 67 -10.63 -16.81 12.98
N LEU A 68 -9.56 -17.51 12.61
CA LEU A 68 -8.21 -16.95 12.53
C LEU A 68 -8.12 -15.82 11.50
N ARG A 69 -8.70 -16.01 10.30
CA ARG A 69 -8.79 -14.96 9.28
C ARG A 69 -9.51 -13.72 9.79
N LYS A 70 -10.61 -13.91 10.52
CA LYS A 70 -11.38 -12.81 11.11
C LYS A 70 -10.57 -12.05 12.16
N LEU A 71 -9.78 -12.74 12.97
CA LEU A 71 -8.89 -12.10 13.94
C LEU A 71 -7.77 -11.32 13.25
N VAL A 72 -7.06 -11.96 12.32
CA VAL A 72 -5.98 -11.30 11.57
C VAL A 72 -6.50 -10.05 10.86
N SER A 73 -7.67 -10.11 10.22
CA SER A 73 -8.26 -8.95 9.56
C SER A 73 -8.65 -7.82 10.53
N LYS A 74 -9.00 -8.13 11.78
CA LYS A 74 -9.38 -7.12 12.80
C LYS A 74 -8.19 -6.41 13.43
N GLU A 75 -7.03 -7.05 13.45
CA GLU A 75 -5.79 -6.45 13.97
C GLU A 75 -5.15 -5.46 13.00
N GLN A 76 -5.69 -5.35 11.78
CA GLN A 76 -5.20 -4.47 10.72
C GLN A 76 -6.04 -3.19 10.65
N THR A 77 -5.41 -2.10 10.25
CA THR A 77 -6.08 -0.83 10.00
C THR A 77 -5.55 -0.18 8.73
N GLU A 78 -6.36 0.73 8.20
CA GLU A 78 -6.02 1.51 7.02
C GLU A 78 -6.17 3.01 7.32
N ASN A 79 -5.28 3.82 6.74
CA ASN A 79 -5.32 5.26 6.86
C ASN A 79 -4.97 5.91 5.51
N ARG A 80 -5.79 6.86 5.06
CA ARG A 80 -5.63 7.56 3.80
C ARG A 80 -5.12 8.98 4.03
N ILE A 81 -4.00 9.33 3.40
CA ILE A 81 -3.44 10.68 3.35
C ILE A 81 -3.75 11.27 1.98
N VAL A 82 -4.42 12.41 1.95
CA VAL A 82 -4.78 13.13 0.73
C VAL A 82 -4.11 14.50 0.77
N ASP A 83 -3.24 14.78 -0.20
CA ASP A 83 -2.49 16.04 -0.26
C ASP A 83 -1.93 16.26 -1.67
N ASP A 84 -2.18 17.41 -2.28
CA ASP A 84 -1.74 17.73 -3.66
C ASP A 84 -0.20 17.69 -3.82
N LEU A 85 0.56 17.88 -2.74
CA LEU A 85 2.03 17.80 -2.77
C LEU A 85 2.53 16.37 -3.05
N ILE A 86 1.67 15.35 -2.91
CA ILE A 86 1.99 13.96 -3.25
C ILE A 86 2.37 13.82 -4.73
N ASP A 87 1.78 14.62 -5.61
CA ASP A 87 2.12 14.61 -7.04
C ASP A 87 3.59 14.96 -7.28
N LEU A 88 4.16 15.81 -6.42
CA LEU A 88 5.54 16.28 -6.50
C LEU A 88 6.58 15.25 -6.02
N PHE A 89 6.16 14.10 -5.46
CA PHE A 89 7.09 13.10 -4.95
C PHE A 89 8.00 12.58 -6.08
N ALA A 90 9.30 12.75 -5.92
CA ALA A 90 10.32 12.26 -6.85
C ALA A 90 10.99 11.01 -6.28
N ASP A 91 12.06 10.54 -6.93
CA ASP A 91 12.75 9.31 -6.56
C ASP A 91 13.24 9.29 -5.10
N VAL A 92 13.59 10.46 -4.56
CA VAL A 92 14.04 10.61 -3.15
C VAL A 92 12.90 10.31 -2.19
N GLU A 93 11.72 10.88 -2.43
CA GLU A 93 10.53 10.66 -1.61
C GLU A 93 10.04 9.21 -1.74
N ILE A 94 10.04 8.64 -2.95
CA ILE A 94 9.64 7.25 -3.15
C ILE A 94 10.60 6.29 -2.44
N LYS A 95 11.90 6.56 -2.46
CA LYS A 95 12.87 5.78 -1.68
C LYS A 95 12.57 5.83 -0.19
N ARG A 96 12.24 7.01 0.35
CA ARG A 96 11.85 7.16 1.77
C ARG A 96 10.59 6.36 2.10
N LEU A 97 9.60 6.35 1.21
CA LEU A 97 8.40 5.52 1.39
C LEU A 97 8.75 4.02 1.38
N ASN A 98 9.61 3.56 0.46
CA ASN A 98 10.06 2.17 0.44
C ASN A 98 10.82 1.77 1.71
N ASP A 99 11.68 2.66 2.23
CA ASP A 99 12.40 2.45 3.49
C ASP A 99 11.42 2.40 4.69
N LEU A 100 10.37 3.23 4.65
CA LEU A 100 9.31 3.25 5.66
C LEU A 100 8.51 1.93 5.68
N GLN A 101 8.16 1.40 4.49
CA GLN A 101 7.52 0.08 4.39
C GLN A 101 8.37 -1.01 5.06
N LYS A 102 9.68 -1.03 4.78
CA LYS A 102 10.61 -2.03 5.31
C LYS A 102 10.81 -1.93 6.81
N ARG A 103 10.91 -0.70 7.34
CA ARG A 103 11.18 -0.47 8.77
C ARG A 103 9.95 -0.68 9.65
N LEU A 104 8.77 -0.34 9.15
CA LEU A 104 7.52 -0.38 9.94
C LEU A 104 6.62 -1.56 9.58
N HIS A 105 7.02 -2.42 8.63
CA HIS A 105 6.21 -3.54 8.14
C HIS A 105 4.79 -3.12 7.74
N VAL A 106 4.68 -1.94 7.10
CA VAL A 106 3.43 -1.39 6.58
C VAL A 106 3.39 -1.51 5.05
N ALA A 107 2.18 -1.69 4.52
CA ALA A 107 1.93 -1.53 3.09
C ALA A 107 1.61 -0.06 2.80
N ILE A 108 2.27 0.49 1.78
CA ILE A 108 2.03 1.85 1.30
C ILE A 108 1.62 1.74 -0.17
N GLU A 109 0.44 2.24 -0.50
CA GLU A 109 -0.01 2.42 -1.87
C GLU A 109 -0.02 3.91 -2.19
N LEU A 110 0.61 4.28 -3.31
CA LEU A 110 0.69 5.65 -3.79
C LEU A 110 -0.11 5.76 -5.08
N ASN A 111 -1.14 6.60 -5.07
CA ASN A 111 -1.95 6.89 -6.23
C ASN A 111 -1.85 8.37 -6.59
N LYS A 112 -1.23 8.63 -7.75
CA LYS A 112 -1.10 9.95 -8.38
C LYS A 112 -2.00 10.14 -9.60
N MET A 113 -2.84 9.15 -9.90
CA MET A 113 -3.77 9.20 -11.04
C MET A 113 -5.10 9.83 -10.63
N GLU A 114 -5.48 9.69 -9.37
CA GLU A 114 -6.62 10.39 -8.80
C GLU A 114 -6.28 11.83 -8.44
N SER A 115 -7.28 12.71 -8.52
CA SER A 115 -7.18 14.10 -8.09
C SER A 115 -8.29 14.38 -7.07
N PRO A 116 -7.94 14.69 -5.81
CA PRO A 116 -6.58 14.86 -5.29
C PRO A 116 -5.80 13.53 -5.14
N PRO A 117 -4.47 13.55 -5.32
CA PRO A 117 -3.62 12.38 -5.14
C PRO A 117 -3.62 11.92 -3.68
N PHE A 118 -3.34 10.63 -3.46
CA PHE A 118 -3.37 10.07 -2.11
C PHE A 118 -2.35 8.96 -1.89
N ILE A 119 -2.10 8.71 -0.61
CA ILE A 119 -1.37 7.56 -0.10
C ILE A 119 -2.29 6.77 0.82
N LEU A 120 -2.41 5.46 0.58
CA LEU A 120 -3.10 4.52 1.46
C LEU A 120 -2.08 3.73 2.26
N LEU A 121 -2.21 3.76 3.58
CA LEU A 121 -1.39 3.01 4.53
C LEU A 121 -2.21 1.87 5.08
N SER A 122 -1.71 0.65 4.99
CA SER A 122 -2.35 -0.52 5.61
C SER A 122 -1.32 -1.24 6.48
N GLY A 123 -1.67 -1.54 7.72
CA GLY A 123 -0.73 -2.12 8.68
C GLY A 123 -1.34 -2.38 10.06
N ILE A 124 -0.50 -2.83 10.99
CA ILE A 124 -0.85 -2.85 12.41
C ILE A 124 -1.04 -1.40 12.89
N PRO A 125 -2.10 -1.06 13.67
CA PRO A 125 -2.44 0.32 14.02
C PRO A 125 -1.29 1.17 14.56
N ARG A 126 -0.44 0.58 15.41
CA ARG A 126 0.73 1.29 15.97
C ARG A 126 1.71 1.73 14.89
N ASP A 127 1.96 0.88 13.90
CA ASP A 127 2.95 1.14 12.87
C ASP A 127 2.36 1.99 11.75
N VAL A 128 1.06 1.84 11.45
CA VAL A 128 0.31 2.75 10.57
C VAL A 128 0.33 4.17 11.11
N LEU A 129 0.09 4.36 12.42
CA LEU A 129 0.11 5.69 13.02
C LEU A 129 1.51 6.34 12.94
N LYS A 130 2.57 5.56 13.17
CA LYS A 130 3.96 6.04 13.00
C LYS A 130 4.23 6.42 11.54
N ALA A 131 3.88 5.55 10.60
CA ALA A 131 4.06 5.78 9.17
C ALA A 131 3.31 7.05 8.72
N PHE A 132 2.06 7.19 9.17
CA PHE A 132 1.24 8.37 8.93
C PHE A 132 1.94 9.66 9.39
N THR A 133 2.45 9.66 10.63
CA THR A 133 3.15 10.81 11.21
C THR A 133 4.41 11.17 10.42
N GLU A 134 5.19 10.17 10.01
CA GLU A 134 6.41 10.40 9.23
C GLU A 134 6.12 10.96 7.83
N ILE A 135 5.09 10.45 7.15
CA ILE A 135 4.69 10.97 5.82
C ILE A 135 4.14 12.39 5.92
N GLN A 136 3.36 12.69 6.97
CA GLN A 136 2.90 14.06 7.24
C GLN A 136 4.08 15.02 7.44
N ASN A 137 5.15 14.58 8.11
CA ASN A 137 6.36 15.38 8.26
C ASN A 137 7.14 15.54 6.94
N LEU A 138 7.15 14.52 6.09
CA LEU A 138 7.73 14.60 4.74
C LEU A 138 7.02 15.68 3.90
N LEU A 139 5.68 15.69 3.91
CA LEU A 139 4.87 16.70 3.21
C LEU A 139 5.15 18.12 3.73
N LYS A 140 5.22 18.30 5.05
CA LYS A 140 5.57 19.59 5.67
C LYS A 140 6.95 20.08 5.22
N THR A 141 7.93 19.17 5.15
CA THR A 141 9.29 19.52 4.71
C THR A 141 9.31 19.94 3.25
N LEU A 142 8.61 19.20 2.37
CA LEU A 142 8.47 19.55 0.96
C LEU A 142 7.84 20.94 0.77
N LYS A 143 6.79 21.24 1.53
CA LYS A 143 6.16 22.56 1.51
C LYS A 143 7.14 23.67 1.91
N ALA A 144 7.87 23.49 3.00
CA ALA A 144 8.86 24.47 3.47
C ALA A 144 10.00 24.70 2.45
N ASP A 145 10.46 23.64 1.78
CA ASP A 145 11.49 23.75 0.75
C ASP A 145 10.98 24.47 -0.51
N GLN A 146 9.72 24.27 -0.88
CA GLN A 146 9.10 25.01 -1.99
C GLN A 146 8.98 26.50 -1.67
N GLU A 147 8.58 26.86 -0.44
CA GLU A 147 8.50 28.24 0.02
C GLU A 147 9.88 28.92 0.08
N ARG A 148 10.94 28.18 0.43
CA ARG A 148 12.32 28.70 0.41
C ARG A 148 12.80 28.99 -1.01
N LYS A 149 12.51 28.08 -1.95
CA LYS A 149 12.89 28.24 -3.36
C LYS A 149 12.20 29.46 -3.98
N SER A 150 10.90 29.64 -3.75
CA SER A 150 10.16 30.78 -4.30
C SER A 150 10.68 32.12 -3.75
N LYS A 151 11.01 32.21 -2.46
CA LYS A 151 11.61 33.41 -1.86
C LYS A 151 12.99 33.73 -2.42
N ALA A 152 13.81 32.71 -2.70
CA ALA A 152 15.13 32.89 -3.28
C ALA A 152 15.09 33.36 -4.75
N GLU A 153 14.05 32.98 -5.51
CA GLU A 153 13.84 33.42 -6.88
C GLU A 153 13.33 34.87 -6.95
N LEU A 154 12.51 35.30 -6.00
CA LEU A 154 12.01 36.69 -5.90
C LEU A 154 13.07 37.71 -5.45
N ALA A 155 14.18 37.23 -4.88
CA ALA A 155 15.29 38.06 -4.40
C ALA A 155 16.45 38.18 -5.41
N LYS A 156 16.29 37.65 -6.63
CA LYS A 156 17.21 37.80 -7.76
C LYS A 156 16.69 38.84 -8.74
#